data_AF-A0AAD1P0N0-F1
#
_entry.id   AF-A0AAD1P0N0-F1
#
_cell.length_a   1.000
_cell.length_b   1.000
_cell.length_c   1.000
_cell.angle_alpha   90.00
_cell.angle_beta   90.00
_cell.angle_gamma   90.00
#
_symmetry.space_group_name_H-M   'P 1'
#
loop_
_entity.id
_entity.type
_entity.pdbx_description
1 polymer ?
#
loop_
_entity_poly.entity_id
_entity_poly.type
_entity_poly.pdbx_seq_one_letter_code
_entity_poly.pdbx_strand_id
1 'polypeptide(L)'
;MATTRRLSGVRVHLSGSNKELRADIDDFVQKIAAKVFSEGGSIVHGSHPSFIAPLRKAAEDFIQTGGRREALTLVRAKSYSTDEYAAEIEEQRTFASVEIVPADNSDGQAVDGLTPMRDWMADRSDVVICIGGAWWDINKVKAGVPNELDAMLDLGKPGFVVAGFGGAIAGYLEEDPSLLSRLRNGLCHETNATIANSTSVDLVVKLIADQLKNLPLTRRTFSRGRNFRILALDGGGLRGTFTAAVLAKWDDMLKAGGGSNLISHFDLVAGTSTGAILAIGLAMGLQPREILEFYEKKGPQIFPKDRKLRHWLKSKHDSATLRGLLAEVYGNKTLAEDSRCRLVIPTVRAKEGQAEAIVTPHSPDRTAFRDISAVEAALASSAAPTYFDEVTFDGPVALETFLDGGVWANNPILPALAEAVRYLKIPLERIDVLSIGTLSSESDFTDQLGKGKVGWAPHSVDLFFAAQEHGALVLAQSFLGPTRHMRVNQQTSDEIKMDDAEAIQDMVRRGNEAGKEHFAEVRSRFFDGQHVEVWERF
;
A
#
# COMPACT_ATOMS: atom_id res chain seq x y z
N MET A 1 31.91 -16.57 -16.25
CA MET A 1 32.03 -16.44 -14.78
C MET A 1 30.68 -16.00 -14.25
N ALA A 2 29.98 -16.84 -13.51
CA ALA A 2 28.70 -16.47 -12.90
C ALA A 2 28.98 -15.40 -11.84
N THR A 3 28.60 -14.15 -12.12
CA THR A 3 28.60 -13.08 -11.12
C THR A 3 27.74 -13.52 -9.95
N THR A 4 28.34 -13.81 -8.81
CA THR A 4 27.65 -14.10 -7.55
C THR A 4 26.70 -12.94 -7.24
N ARG A 5 25.39 -13.19 -7.36
CA ARG A 5 24.36 -12.18 -7.11
C ARG A 5 24.24 -11.97 -5.59
N ARG A 6 24.27 -10.71 -5.13
CA ARG A 6 23.96 -10.35 -3.73
C ARG A 6 22.48 -10.63 -3.42
N LEU A 7 22.12 -10.83 -2.15
CA LEU A 7 20.74 -11.00 -1.66
C LEU A 7 19.92 -9.70 -1.65
N SER A 8 20.38 -8.65 -2.31
CA SER A 8 19.76 -7.33 -2.32
C SER A 8 18.26 -7.40 -2.66
N GLY A 9 17.42 -7.04 -1.69
CA GLY A 9 15.97 -6.95 -1.85
C GLY A 9 15.18 -8.24 -1.64
N VAL A 10 15.84 -9.34 -1.23
CA VAL A 10 15.21 -10.61 -0.83
C VAL A 10 14.66 -10.51 0.59
N ARG A 11 13.40 -10.93 0.80
CA ARG A 11 12.74 -11.01 2.10
C ARG A 11 12.59 -12.46 2.54
N VAL A 12 13.23 -12.80 3.66
CA VAL A 12 13.25 -14.16 4.23
C VAL A 12 12.28 -14.22 5.41
N HIS A 13 11.20 -14.99 5.28
CA HIS A 13 10.38 -15.36 6.43
C HIS A 13 11.13 -16.38 7.27
N LEU A 14 11.56 -15.99 8.47
CA LEU A 14 12.14 -16.92 9.42
C LEU A 14 11.02 -17.46 10.32
N SER A 15 10.58 -18.68 10.05
CA SER A 15 9.51 -19.35 10.79
C SER A 15 10.11 -20.26 11.87
N GLY A 16 9.73 -20.06 13.13
CA GLY A 16 10.29 -20.88 14.21
C GLY A 16 10.03 -20.38 15.62
N SER A 17 10.34 -21.23 16.59
CA SER A 17 10.43 -20.83 18.00
C SER A 17 11.42 -21.71 18.77
N ASN A 18 12.16 -21.13 19.70
CA ASN A 18 13.08 -21.83 20.60
C ASN A 18 12.48 -22.04 22.01
N LYS A 19 11.39 -22.80 22.13
CA LYS A 19 10.78 -23.08 23.46
C LYS A 19 11.65 -23.97 24.34
N GLU A 20 12.51 -24.79 23.74
CA GLU A 20 13.43 -25.69 24.43
C GLU A 20 14.73 -24.99 24.89
N LEU A 21 14.88 -23.69 24.61
CA LEU A 21 16.06 -22.89 24.98
C LEU A 21 17.38 -23.51 24.51
N ARG A 22 17.40 -24.07 23.29
CA ARG A 22 18.60 -24.69 22.72
C ARG A 22 19.54 -23.64 22.13
N ALA A 23 20.81 -23.71 22.50
CA ALA A 23 21.82 -22.73 22.07
C ALA A 23 22.15 -22.79 20.57
N ASP A 24 21.98 -23.96 19.94
CA ASP A 24 22.23 -24.19 18.52
C ASP A 24 21.18 -23.49 17.62
N ILE A 25 19.91 -23.46 18.04
CA ILE A 25 18.84 -22.71 17.37
C ILE A 25 19.15 -21.21 17.44
N ASP A 26 19.56 -20.68 18.60
CA ASP A 26 19.90 -19.26 18.73
C ASP A 26 21.13 -18.89 17.88
N ASP A 27 22.17 -19.74 17.86
CA ASP A 27 23.35 -19.55 17.00
C ASP A 27 22.96 -19.56 15.52
N PHE A 28 22.10 -20.48 15.10
CA PHE A 28 21.59 -20.52 13.73
C PHE A 28 20.83 -19.25 13.37
N VAL A 29 19.87 -18.83 14.20
CA VAL A 29 19.04 -17.64 13.97
C VAL A 29 19.91 -16.39 13.87
N GLN A 30 20.89 -16.23 14.77
CA GLN A 30 21.80 -15.09 14.72
C GLN A 30 22.66 -15.09 13.44
N LYS A 31 23.26 -16.24 13.09
CA LYS A 31 24.16 -16.35 11.93
C LYS A 31 23.43 -16.22 10.60
N ILE A 32 22.26 -16.82 10.44
CA ILE A 32 21.48 -16.68 9.19
C ILE A 32 21.01 -15.23 9.01
N ALA A 33 20.60 -14.55 10.09
CA ALA A 33 20.25 -13.14 10.06
C ALA A 33 21.41 -12.25 9.63
N ALA A 34 22.56 -12.37 10.30
CA ALA A 34 23.77 -11.62 9.94
C ALA A 34 24.18 -11.87 8.48
N LYS A 35 24.06 -13.11 8.00
CA LYS A 35 24.39 -13.45 6.61
C LYS A 35 23.41 -12.85 5.61
N VAL A 36 22.11 -12.87 5.89
CA VAL A 36 21.08 -12.25 5.05
C VAL A 36 21.28 -10.75 4.97
N PHE A 37 21.51 -10.08 6.11
CA PHE A 37 21.68 -8.62 6.19
C PHE A 37 22.94 -8.15 5.44
N SER A 38 24.08 -8.81 5.67
CA SER A 38 25.36 -8.46 5.02
C SER A 38 25.33 -8.61 3.50
N GLU A 39 24.48 -9.49 2.97
CA GLU A 39 24.29 -9.70 1.54
C GLU A 39 23.17 -8.81 0.95
N GLY A 40 22.52 -7.97 1.77
CA GLY A 40 21.51 -6.98 1.37
C GLY A 40 20.06 -7.47 1.38
N GLY A 41 19.80 -8.67 1.91
CA GLY A 41 18.45 -9.16 2.16
C GLY A 41 17.89 -8.65 3.48
N SER A 42 16.63 -9.00 3.77
CA SER A 42 15.96 -8.73 5.04
C SER A 42 15.25 -9.97 5.58
N ILE A 43 14.99 -9.98 6.88
CA ILE A 43 14.23 -11.02 7.58
C ILE A 43 12.88 -10.47 8.02
N VAL A 44 11.85 -11.28 7.86
CA VAL A 44 10.52 -11.10 8.44
C VAL A 44 10.32 -12.21 9.47
N HIS A 45 9.92 -11.85 10.69
CA HIS A 45 9.61 -12.81 11.74
C HIS A 45 8.43 -12.31 12.59
N GLY A 46 7.64 -13.22 13.15
CA GLY A 46 6.65 -12.84 14.16
C GLY A 46 7.32 -12.32 15.42
N SER A 47 6.71 -11.37 16.14
CA SER A 47 7.33 -10.77 17.34
C SER A 47 7.42 -11.71 18.56
N HIS A 48 7.39 -13.03 18.37
CA HIS A 48 7.39 -13.98 19.47
C HIS A 48 8.75 -13.94 20.21
N PRO A 49 8.78 -13.91 21.55
CA PRO A 49 10.00 -13.65 22.33
C PRO A 49 11.18 -14.56 22.03
N SER A 50 10.93 -15.81 21.62
CA SER A 50 11.96 -16.85 21.53
C SER A 50 13.11 -16.55 20.57
N PHE A 51 12.89 -15.79 19.49
CA PHE A 51 13.96 -15.40 18.56
C PHE A 51 14.36 -13.92 18.67
N ILE A 52 13.70 -13.13 19.53
CA ILE A 52 13.99 -11.70 19.63
C ILE A 52 15.44 -11.45 20.06
N ALA A 53 15.97 -12.21 21.01
CA ALA A 53 17.35 -12.04 21.48
C ALA A 53 18.41 -12.29 20.36
N PRO A 54 18.43 -13.44 19.66
CA PRO A 54 19.40 -13.67 18.57
C PRO A 54 19.18 -12.73 17.37
N LEU A 55 17.93 -12.39 17.03
CA LEU A 55 17.64 -11.44 15.95
C LEU A 55 18.07 -10.01 16.29
N ARG A 56 17.82 -9.55 17.52
CA ARG A 56 18.26 -8.24 18.02
C ARG A 56 19.78 -8.11 17.90
N LYS A 57 20.52 -9.10 18.39
CA LYS A 57 21.98 -9.08 18.33
C LYS A 57 22.50 -8.97 16.89
N ALA A 58 21.95 -9.76 15.97
CA ALA A 58 22.32 -9.67 14.55
C ALA A 58 21.97 -8.32 13.92
N ALA A 59 20.83 -7.74 14.28
CA ALA A 59 20.39 -6.44 13.78
C ALA A 59 21.23 -5.28 14.34
N GLU A 60 21.52 -5.28 15.64
CA GLU A 60 22.38 -4.28 16.29
C GLU A 60 23.79 -4.28 15.71
N ASP A 61 24.42 -5.46 15.55
CA ASP A 61 25.74 -5.61 14.92
C ASP A 61 25.73 -5.05 13.48
N PHE A 62 24.65 -5.30 12.73
CA PHE A 62 24.48 -4.78 11.38
C PHE A 62 24.30 -3.26 11.35
N ILE A 63 23.50 -2.70 12.25
CA ILE A 63 23.27 -1.24 12.35
C ILE A 63 24.57 -0.52 12.72
N GLN A 64 25.34 -1.05 13.68
CA GLN A 64 26.62 -0.47 14.10
C GLN A 64 27.65 -0.37 12.96
N THR A 65 27.56 -1.25 11.96
CA THR A 65 28.43 -1.25 10.77
C THR A 65 27.88 -0.42 9.61
N GLY A 66 26.85 0.40 9.83
CA GLY A 66 26.22 1.26 8.82
C GLY A 66 25.08 0.58 8.05
N GLY A 67 24.67 -0.61 8.48
CA GLY A 67 23.41 -1.22 8.07
C GLY A 67 22.20 -0.42 8.55
N ARG A 68 21.03 -0.72 8.00
CA ARG A 68 19.79 -0.08 8.41
C ARG A 68 18.89 -1.09 9.14
N ARG A 69 18.12 -0.61 10.13
CA ARG A 69 17.24 -1.45 10.98
C ARG A 69 16.15 -2.18 10.18
N GLU A 70 15.80 -1.68 8.99
CA GLU A 70 14.79 -2.27 8.09
C GLU A 70 15.22 -3.62 7.51
N ALA A 71 16.47 -4.04 7.75
CA ALA A 71 16.90 -5.40 7.48
C ALA A 71 16.12 -6.43 8.32
N LEU A 72 15.52 -6.03 9.45
CA LEU A 72 14.66 -6.88 10.26
C LEU A 72 13.24 -6.29 10.36
N THR A 73 12.23 -7.08 10.05
CA THR A 73 10.81 -6.76 10.23
C THR A 73 10.18 -7.71 11.24
N LEU A 74 9.64 -7.17 12.32
CA LEU A 74 8.89 -7.90 13.34
C LEU A 74 7.40 -7.67 13.15
N VAL A 75 6.63 -8.75 13.07
CA VAL A 75 5.20 -8.71 12.78
C VAL A 75 4.39 -9.07 14.03
N ARG A 76 3.40 -8.24 14.35
CA ARG A 76 2.52 -8.38 15.52
C ARG A 76 1.07 -8.47 15.08
N ALA A 77 0.28 -9.36 15.68
CA ALA A 77 -1.18 -9.27 15.55
C ALA A 77 -1.73 -8.14 16.44
N LYS A 78 -2.81 -7.48 15.99
CA LYS A 78 -3.46 -6.35 16.68
C LYS A 78 -3.89 -6.68 18.11
N SER A 79 -4.27 -7.94 18.37
CA SER A 79 -4.57 -8.44 19.72
C SER A 79 -3.41 -8.35 20.70
N TYR A 80 -2.16 -8.24 20.20
CA TYR A 80 -0.92 -8.12 20.97
C TYR A 80 -0.24 -6.75 20.78
N SER A 81 -1.03 -5.70 20.47
CA SER A 81 -0.55 -4.32 20.32
C SER A 81 -1.32 -3.32 21.19
N THR A 82 -1.79 -3.75 22.37
CA THR A 82 -2.41 -2.88 23.39
C THR A 82 -1.39 -1.96 24.05
N ASP A 83 -1.84 -0.96 24.81
CA ASP A 83 -0.97 -0.01 25.53
C ASP A 83 0.04 -0.70 26.46
N GLU A 84 -0.29 -1.89 26.97
CA GLU A 84 0.59 -2.74 27.77
C GLU A 84 1.88 -3.13 27.03
N TYR A 85 1.82 -3.27 25.71
CA TYR A 85 2.96 -3.64 24.87
C TYR A 85 3.65 -2.44 24.21
N ALA A 86 3.19 -1.21 24.45
CA ALA A 86 3.73 -0.02 23.78
C ALA A 86 5.25 0.14 24.03
N ALA A 87 5.70 -0.06 25.27
CA ALA A 87 7.13 0.04 25.61
C ALA A 87 7.97 -1.02 24.88
N GLU A 88 7.47 -2.26 24.76
CA GLU A 88 8.14 -3.33 24.04
C GLU A 88 8.20 -3.04 22.53
N ILE A 89 7.12 -2.50 21.96
CA ILE A 89 7.07 -2.10 20.54
C ILE A 89 8.09 -0.99 20.28
N GLU A 90 8.17 0.01 21.14
CA GLU A 90 9.15 1.09 20.98
C GLU A 90 10.59 0.60 21.15
N GLU A 91 10.84 -0.34 22.07
CA GLU A 91 12.16 -1.00 22.17
C GLU A 91 12.48 -1.76 20.88
N GLN A 92 11.55 -2.55 20.36
CA GLN A 92 11.72 -3.30 19.10
C GLN A 92 12.00 -2.36 17.91
N ARG A 93 11.37 -1.18 17.88
CA ARG A 93 11.61 -0.16 16.85
C ARG A 93 13.03 0.38 16.84
N THR A 94 13.82 0.19 17.91
CA THR A 94 15.23 0.64 17.92
C THR A 94 16.13 -0.20 17.01
N PHE A 95 15.81 -1.48 16.79
CA PHE A 95 16.63 -2.41 16.01
C PHE A 95 15.88 -3.10 14.86
N ALA A 96 14.56 -2.92 14.73
CA ALA A 96 13.73 -3.50 13.66
C ALA A 96 12.61 -2.55 13.20
N SER A 97 12.03 -2.82 12.02
CA SER A 97 10.71 -2.31 11.66
C SER A 97 9.62 -3.16 12.33
N VAL A 98 8.58 -2.53 12.88
CA VAL A 98 7.49 -3.26 13.57
C VAL A 98 6.16 -3.02 12.85
N GLU A 99 5.61 -4.10 12.33
CA GLU A 99 4.39 -4.17 11.52
C GLU A 99 3.25 -4.76 12.36
N ILE A 100 2.10 -4.10 12.36
CA ILE A 100 0.90 -4.53 13.11
C ILE A 100 -0.14 -4.97 12.08
N VAL A 101 -0.51 -6.24 12.14
CA VAL A 101 -1.52 -6.86 11.29
C VAL A 101 -2.87 -6.83 12.02
N PRO A 102 -3.92 -6.26 11.43
CA PRO A 102 -5.28 -6.33 11.95
C PRO A 102 -5.74 -7.77 12.16
N ALA A 103 -6.63 -7.98 13.12
CA ALA A 103 -7.40 -9.22 13.16
C ALA A 103 -8.53 -9.12 12.12
N ASP A 104 -8.76 -10.19 11.34
CA ASP A 104 -9.95 -10.26 10.50
C ASP A 104 -11.19 -10.33 11.41
N ASN A 105 -12.03 -9.31 11.32
CA ASN A 105 -13.38 -9.30 11.90
C ASN A 105 -14.44 -9.55 10.81
N SER A 106 -14.14 -10.34 9.78
CA SER A 106 -15.16 -10.82 8.86
C SER A 106 -15.88 -12.01 9.49
N ASP A 107 -17.16 -11.81 9.81
CA ASP A 107 -18.16 -12.82 10.18
C ASP A 107 -18.01 -13.54 11.52
N GLY A 108 -17.94 -12.80 12.63
CA GLY A 108 -18.50 -13.23 13.94
C GLY A 108 -18.01 -14.56 14.56
N GLN A 109 -17.07 -15.24 13.93
CA GLN A 109 -16.43 -16.46 14.40
C GLN A 109 -14.98 -16.10 14.68
N ALA A 110 -14.54 -16.36 15.91
CA ALA A 110 -13.14 -16.25 16.28
C ALA A 110 -12.34 -17.34 15.55
N VAL A 111 -11.98 -17.09 14.29
CA VAL A 111 -11.04 -17.90 13.54
C VAL A 111 -9.64 -17.59 14.09
N ASP A 112 -8.86 -18.64 14.31
CA ASP A 112 -7.53 -18.67 14.95
C ASP A 112 -6.72 -17.38 14.76
N GLY A 113 -6.52 -16.62 15.85
CA GLY A 113 -6.13 -15.19 15.85
C GLY A 113 -4.74 -14.85 15.30
N LEU A 114 -4.04 -15.79 14.70
CA LEU A 114 -2.73 -15.62 14.05
C LEU A 114 -2.77 -15.85 12.54
N THR A 115 -3.87 -16.35 11.97
CA THR A 115 -4.00 -16.63 10.53
C THR A 115 -3.73 -15.39 9.66
N PRO A 116 -4.33 -14.22 9.93
CA PRO A 116 -4.07 -13.00 9.15
C PRO A 116 -2.60 -12.58 9.17
N MET A 117 -1.92 -12.80 10.31
CA MET A 117 -0.50 -12.49 10.47
C MET A 117 0.38 -13.46 9.66
N ARG A 118 0.06 -14.76 9.65
CA ARG A 118 0.76 -15.76 8.83
C ARG A 118 0.61 -15.44 7.35
N ASP A 119 -0.60 -15.17 6.91
CA ASP A 119 -0.89 -14.80 5.52
C ASP A 119 -0.15 -13.52 5.14
N TRP A 120 -0.13 -12.51 6.01
CA TRP A 120 0.63 -11.27 5.79
C TRP A 120 2.13 -11.53 5.60
N MET A 121 2.73 -12.36 6.46
CA MET A 121 4.16 -12.71 6.37
C MET A 121 4.45 -13.52 5.12
N ALA A 122 3.58 -14.48 4.81
CA ALA A 122 3.72 -15.34 3.65
C ALA A 122 3.63 -14.52 2.36
N ASP A 123 2.62 -13.67 2.24
CA ASP A 123 2.36 -12.83 1.09
C ASP A 123 3.49 -11.82 0.83
N ARG A 124 4.15 -11.34 1.89
CA ARG A 124 5.26 -10.36 1.85
C ARG A 124 6.66 -10.94 1.98
N SER A 125 6.82 -12.25 1.93
CA SER A 125 8.16 -12.85 1.90
C SER A 125 8.43 -13.50 0.56
N ASP A 126 9.69 -13.60 0.18
CA ASP A 126 10.10 -14.25 -1.08
C ASP A 126 10.42 -15.73 -0.86
N VAL A 127 10.73 -16.10 0.38
CA VAL A 127 11.22 -17.42 0.79
C VAL A 127 10.98 -17.63 2.28
N VAL A 128 10.80 -18.88 2.72
CA VAL A 128 10.68 -19.24 4.14
C VAL A 128 11.82 -20.15 4.58
N ILE A 129 12.30 -19.95 5.81
CA ILE A 129 13.23 -20.85 6.50
C ILE A 129 12.55 -21.29 7.80
N CYS A 130 12.33 -22.58 7.95
CA CYS A 130 11.64 -23.17 9.11
C CYS A 130 12.64 -23.88 10.03
N ILE A 131 12.63 -23.51 11.31
CA ILE A 131 13.50 -24.11 12.34
C ILE A 131 12.76 -24.21 13.69
N GLY A 132 12.93 -25.33 14.39
CA GLY A 132 12.36 -25.53 15.72
C GLY A 132 10.82 -25.53 15.72
N GLY A 133 10.23 -24.86 16.71
CA GLY A 133 8.78 -24.80 16.90
C GLY A 133 8.27 -25.66 18.06
N ALA A 134 7.16 -25.28 18.68
CA ALA A 134 6.48 -26.09 19.68
C ALA A 134 5.69 -27.22 18.99
N TRP A 135 6.10 -28.47 19.19
CA TRP A 135 5.33 -29.62 18.71
C TRP A 135 4.16 -29.89 19.66
N TRP A 136 2.96 -30.13 19.11
CA TRP A 136 1.75 -30.37 19.89
C TRP A 136 1.21 -31.77 19.57
N ASP A 137 1.50 -32.74 20.43
CA ASP A 137 1.12 -34.16 20.23
C ASP A 137 -0.40 -34.37 20.12
N ILE A 138 -1.22 -33.46 20.66
CA ILE A 138 -2.68 -33.60 20.78
C ILE A 138 -3.45 -32.81 19.71
N ASN A 139 -2.90 -31.71 19.19
CA ASN A 139 -3.55 -30.90 18.15
C ASN A 139 -2.54 -30.34 17.16
N LYS A 140 -2.16 -31.20 16.21
CA LYS A 140 -1.13 -30.95 15.20
C LYS A 140 -1.44 -29.76 14.28
N VAL A 141 -2.73 -29.47 14.06
CA VAL A 141 -3.21 -28.32 13.27
C VAL A 141 -2.80 -26.97 13.89
N LYS A 142 -2.40 -26.96 15.17
CA LYS A 142 -1.92 -25.75 15.88
C LYS A 142 -0.41 -25.52 15.80
N ALA A 143 0.35 -26.40 15.15
CA ALA A 143 1.79 -26.19 14.99
C ALA A 143 2.03 -25.02 14.01
N GLY A 144 2.46 -23.87 14.54
CA GLY A 144 2.59 -22.64 13.74
C GLY A 144 3.62 -22.74 12.61
N VAL A 145 4.72 -23.46 12.83
CA VAL A 145 5.84 -23.57 11.87
C VAL A 145 5.45 -24.37 10.62
N PRO A 146 4.84 -25.57 10.72
CA PRO A 146 4.28 -26.26 9.55
C PRO A 146 3.25 -25.42 8.78
N ASN A 147 2.32 -24.76 9.48
CA ASN A 147 1.30 -23.93 8.83
C ASN A 147 1.92 -22.76 8.04
N GLU A 148 2.95 -22.11 8.59
CA GLU A 148 3.69 -21.04 7.91
C GLU A 148 4.49 -21.54 6.70
N LEU A 149 5.02 -22.77 6.76
CA LEU A 149 5.67 -23.42 5.63
C LEU A 149 4.66 -23.70 4.51
N ASP A 150 3.55 -24.36 4.82
CA ASP A 150 2.56 -24.74 3.83
C ASP A 150 1.92 -23.51 3.17
N ALA A 151 1.60 -22.46 3.94
CA ALA A 151 1.12 -21.18 3.40
C ALA A 151 2.08 -20.57 2.35
N MET A 152 3.39 -20.68 2.58
CA MET A 152 4.41 -20.23 1.62
C MET A 152 4.49 -21.13 0.38
N LEU A 153 4.42 -22.45 0.56
CA LEU A 153 4.48 -23.41 -0.54
C LEU A 153 3.23 -23.33 -1.44
N ASP A 154 2.06 -23.04 -0.86
CA ASP A 154 0.80 -22.83 -1.58
C ASP A 154 0.83 -21.58 -2.45
N LEU A 155 1.49 -20.51 -1.98
CA LEU A 155 1.82 -19.32 -2.78
C LEU A 155 2.92 -19.58 -3.84
N GLY A 156 3.42 -20.82 -3.92
CA GLY A 156 4.46 -21.22 -4.85
C GLY A 156 5.86 -20.72 -4.51
N LYS A 157 6.06 -20.26 -3.27
CA LYS A 157 7.33 -19.69 -2.80
C LYS A 157 8.28 -20.78 -2.28
N PRO A 158 9.60 -20.59 -2.42
CA PRO A 158 10.60 -21.53 -1.93
C PRO A 158 10.62 -21.61 -0.39
N GLY A 159 10.91 -22.80 0.13
CA GLY A 159 11.06 -23.09 1.55
C GLY A 159 12.36 -23.82 1.88
N PHE A 160 12.84 -23.68 3.11
CA PHE A 160 13.97 -24.43 3.67
C PHE A 160 13.55 -25.02 5.01
N VAL A 161 13.85 -26.31 5.22
CA VAL A 161 13.54 -27.04 6.45
C VAL A 161 14.84 -27.34 7.18
N VAL A 162 14.94 -26.91 8.44
CA VAL A 162 16.10 -27.14 9.32
C VAL A 162 15.62 -27.94 10.53
N ALA A 163 15.55 -29.26 10.38
CA ALA A 163 15.00 -30.20 11.36
C ALA A 163 16.05 -30.78 12.32
N GLY A 164 17.36 -30.69 12.01
CA GLY A 164 18.44 -31.28 12.79
C GLY A 164 18.53 -30.77 14.22
N PHE A 165 17.95 -29.60 14.50
CA PHE A 165 17.88 -28.99 15.83
C PHE A 165 16.61 -29.35 16.62
N GLY A 166 15.71 -30.16 16.04
CA GLY A 166 14.48 -30.62 16.68
C GLY A 166 13.28 -29.67 16.53
N GLY A 167 12.32 -29.79 17.45
CA GLY A 167 11.09 -29.01 17.47
C GLY A 167 10.04 -29.44 16.44
N ALA A 168 9.05 -28.58 16.24
CA ALA A 168 7.88 -28.91 15.44
C ALA A 168 8.21 -29.25 13.97
N ILE A 169 9.19 -28.57 13.38
CA ILE A 169 9.55 -28.85 11.99
C ILE A 169 10.18 -30.24 11.82
N ALA A 170 10.88 -30.75 12.85
CA ALA A 170 11.43 -32.10 12.83
C ALA A 170 10.32 -33.15 12.83
N GLY A 171 9.33 -33.01 13.73
CA GLY A 171 8.15 -33.87 13.73
C GLY A 171 7.38 -33.83 12.41
N TYR A 172 7.25 -32.66 11.79
CA TYR A 172 6.56 -32.54 10.49
C TYR A 172 7.29 -33.29 9.38
N LEU A 173 8.62 -33.21 9.36
CA LEU A 173 9.44 -33.96 8.40
C LEU A 173 9.39 -35.49 8.64
N GLU A 174 9.31 -35.94 9.89
CA GLU A 174 9.14 -37.35 10.22
C GLU A 174 7.78 -37.90 9.74
N GLU A 175 6.72 -37.11 9.85
CA GLU A 175 5.38 -37.48 9.40
C GLU A 175 5.20 -37.40 7.88
N ASP A 176 5.84 -36.43 7.23
CA ASP A 176 5.84 -36.28 5.77
C ASP A 176 7.27 -36.22 5.20
N PRO A 177 7.90 -37.39 4.95
CA PRO A 177 9.21 -37.44 4.29
C PRO A 177 9.19 -36.87 2.86
N SER A 178 8.02 -36.76 2.22
CA SER A 178 7.90 -36.18 0.89
C SER A 178 8.07 -34.65 0.89
N LEU A 179 7.98 -34.00 2.06
CA LEU A 179 8.12 -32.56 2.26
C LEU A 179 9.35 -31.98 1.56
N LEU A 180 10.50 -32.64 1.65
CA LEU A 180 11.77 -32.17 1.06
C LEU A 180 11.72 -32.03 -0.47
N SER A 181 10.82 -32.77 -1.12
CA SER A 181 10.59 -32.67 -2.57
C SER A 181 9.67 -31.51 -2.96
N ARG A 182 8.86 -31.01 -2.01
CA ARG A 182 7.88 -29.93 -2.21
C ARG A 182 8.42 -28.53 -1.94
N LEU A 183 9.67 -28.40 -1.49
CA LEU A 183 10.24 -27.14 -1.00
C LEU A 183 10.44 -26.04 -2.06
N ARG A 184 10.32 -26.33 -3.36
CA ARG A 184 10.45 -25.34 -4.47
C ARG A 184 11.70 -24.46 -4.44
N ASN A 185 12.73 -24.85 -3.68
CA ASN A 185 13.93 -24.06 -3.46
C ASN A 185 15.03 -24.34 -4.50
N GLY A 186 14.76 -25.16 -5.51
CA GLY A 186 15.69 -25.48 -6.60
C GLY A 186 16.85 -26.38 -6.21
N LEU A 187 16.85 -26.96 -5.01
CA LEU A 187 17.83 -27.95 -4.57
C LEU A 187 17.35 -29.37 -4.87
N CYS A 188 18.31 -30.29 -5.07
CA CYS A 188 18.01 -31.71 -5.14
C CYS A 188 17.64 -32.27 -3.76
N HIS A 189 17.01 -33.45 -3.75
CA HIS A 189 16.55 -34.09 -2.53
C HIS A 189 17.69 -34.33 -1.53
N GLU A 190 18.88 -34.74 -1.98
CA GLU A 190 20.03 -35.02 -1.11
C GLU A 190 20.54 -33.76 -0.41
N THR A 191 20.55 -32.62 -1.11
CA THR A 191 20.97 -31.34 -0.51
C THR A 191 19.91 -30.84 0.48
N ASN A 192 18.62 -30.98 0.16
CA ASN A 192 17.54 -30.68 1.10
C ASN A 192 17.59 -31.58 2.34
N ALA A 193 17.87 -32.87 2.18
CA ALA A 193 18.06 -33.80 3.28
C ALA A 193 19.30 -33.45 4.13
N THR A 194 20.37 -32.95 3.51
CA THR A 194 21.57 -32.47 4.22
C THR A 194 21.25 -31.24 5.07
N ILE A 195 20.56 -30.24 4.50
CA ILE A 195 20.11 -29.04 5.23
C ILE A 195 19.16 -29.43 6.38
N ALA A 196 18.23 -30.35 6.11
CA ALA A 196 17.23 -30.76 7.07
C ALA A 196 17.82 -31.53 8.25
N ASN A 197 18.79 -32.42 8.05
CA ASN A 197 19.27 -33.33 9.10
C ASN A 197 20.59 -32.91 9.75
N SER A 198 21.31 -31.92 9.18
CA SER A 198 22.58 -31.46 9.74
C SER A 198 22.39 -30.72 11.06
N THR A 199 23.25 -31.04 12.03
CA THR A 199 23.39 -30.28 13.29
C THR A 199 24.50 -29.22 13.23
N SER A 200 25.21 -29.12 12.10
CA SER A 200 26.24 -28.09 11.90
C SER A 200 25.60 -26.77 11.44
N VAL A 201 25.54 -25.79 12.34
CA VAL A 201 24.99 -24.45 12.04
C VAL A 201 25.68 -23.80 10.85
N ASP A 202 27.02 -23.79 10.81
CA ASP A 202 27.78 -23.11 9.75
C ASP A 202 27.54 -23.73 8.36
N LEU A 203 27.41 -25.06 8.30
CA LEU A 203 27.10 -25.77 7.06
C LEU A 203 25.70 -25.40 6.56
N VAL A 204 24.70 -25.46 7.43
CA VAL A 204 23.30 -25.16 7.08
C VAL A 204 23.16 -23.71 6.64
N VAL A 205 23.71 -22.75 7.39
CA VAL A 205 23.67 -21.32 7.03
C VAL A 205 24.33 -21.07 5.67
N LYS A 206 25.48 -21.70 5.41
CA LYS A 206 26.18 -21.57 4.12
C LYS A 206 25.32 -22.09 2.97
N LEU A 207 24.80 -23.31 3.07
CA LEU A 207 24.00 -23.93 2.01
C LEU A 207 22.74 -23.12 1.69
N ILE A 208 22.02 -22.66 2.72
CA ILE A 208 20.84 -21.82 2.54
C ILE A 208 21.23 -20.48 1.89
N ALA A 209 22.22 -19.78 2.43
CA ALA A 209 22.63 -18.48 1.92
C ALA A 209 23.13 -18.53 0.47
N ASP A 210 23.87 -19.57 0.10
CA ASP A 210 24.33 -19.77 -1.28
C ASP A 210 23.17 -20.06 -2.22
N GLN A 211 22.18 -20.87 -1.79
CA GLN A 211 21.01 -21.14 -2.63
C GLN A 211 20.10 -19.92 -2.78
N LEU A 212 19.90 -19.13 -1.73
CA LEU A 212 19.13 -17.88 -1.79
C LEU A 212 19.64 -16.95 -2.90
N LYS A 213 20.95 -16.93 -3.18
CA LYS A 213 21.54 -16.11 -4.24
C LYS A 213 21.14 -16.57 -5.64
N ASN A 214 20.89 -17.88 -5.80
CA ASN A 214 20.61 -18.54 -7.08
C ASN A 214 19.12 -18.62 -7.42
N LEU A 215 18.23 -18.46 -6.44
CA LEU A 215 16.79 -18.46 -6.68
C LEU A 215 16.38 -17.37 -7.69
N PRO A 216 15.49 -17.68 -8.66
CA PRO A 216 14.86 -16.70 -9.54
C PRO A 216 13.79 -15.94 -8.76
N LEU A 217 14.18 -15.30 -7.65
CA LEU A 217 13.33 -14.35 -6.97
C LEU A 217 13.11 -13.17 -7.91
N THR A 218 11.92 -12.60 -7.97
CA THR A 218 11.52 -11.43 -8.78
C THR A 218 12.34 -10.21 -8.37
N ARG A 219 13.62 -10.22 -8.76
CA ARG A 219 14.61 -9.19 -8.48
C ARG A 219 14.60 -8.21 -9.63
N ARG A 220 13.87 -7.13 -9.46
CA ARG A 220 14.26 -5.86 -10.07
C ARG A 220 14.49 -4.85 -8.96
N THR A 221 15.50 -4.03 -9.20
CA THR A 221 16.10 -3.01 -8.33
C THR A 221 15.06 -2.19 -7.57
N PHE A 222 14.81 -2.57 -6.31
CA PHE A 222 14.08 -1.75 -5.35
C PHE A 222 15.01 -1.38 -4.21
N SER A 223 14.83 -0.18 -3.67
CA SER A 223 15.40 0.22 -2.39
C SER A 223 15.11 -0.90 -1.39
N ARG A 224 16.16 -1.52 -0.86
CA ARG A 224 16.18 -2.75 -0.06
C ARG A 224 14.93 -2.94 0.81
N GLY A 225 14.34 -4.14 0.79
CA GLY A 225 13.46 -4.66 1.84
C GLY A 225 12.00 -4.17 1.89
N ARG A 226 11.64 -3.02 1.31
CA ARG A 226 10.28 -2.46 1.40
C ARG A 226 9.40 -2.70 0.16
N ASN A 227 8.08 -2.61 0.35
CA ASN A 227 7.09 -2.60 -0.73
C ASN A 227 6.99 -1.21 -1.37
N PHE A 228 6.61 -1.18 -2.64
CA PHE A 228 6.24 0.01 -3.38
C PHE A 228 4.85 0.48 -2.91
N ARG A 229 4.76 1.69 -2.38
CA ARG A 229 3.53 2.19 -1.74
C ARG A 229 2.81 3.17 -2.65
N ILE A 230 1.55 2.89 -2.92
CA ILE A 230 0.64 3.76 -3.68
C ILE A 230 -0.39 4.39 -2.74
N LEU A 231 -0.57 5.70 -2.85
CA LEU A 231 -1.72 6.40 -2.27
C LEU A 231 -2.73 6.69 -3.39
N ALA A 232 -3.94 6.14 -3.31
CA ALA A 232 -5.01 6.35 -4.28
C ALA A 232 -6.14 7.18 -3.66
N LEU A 233 -6.48 8.31 -4.29
CA LEU A 233 -7.48 9.26 -3.79
C LEU A 233 -8.64 9.35 -4.78
N ASP A 234 -9.84 9.00 -4.30
CA ASP A 234 -11.02 8.92 -5.16
C ASP A 234 -11.56 10.30 -5.56
N GLY A 235 -12.32 10.32 -6.65
CA GLY A 235 -13.14 11.46 -7.05
C GLY A 235 -14.42 11.57 -6.23
N GLY A 236 -14.96 12.79 -6.13
CA GLY A 236 -16.10 13.03 -5.23
C GLY A 236 -16.56 14.48 -5.07
N GLY A 237 -16.05 15.43 -5.88
CA GLY A 237 -16.36 16.84 -5.73
C GLY A 237 -15.96 17.41 -4.36
N LEU A 238 -16.85 18.17 -3.74
CA LEU A 238 -16.63 18.77 -2.42
C LEU A 238 -16.52 17.74 -1.29
N ARG A 239 -16.91 16.48 -1.54
CA ARG A 239 -16.67 15.36 -0.61
C ARG A 239 -15.19 15.04 -0.42
N GLY A 240 -14.31 15.54 -1.29
CA GLY A 240 -12.86 15.56 -1.06
C GLY A 240 -12.46 16.24 0.26
N THR A 241 -13.34 17.05 0.87
CA THR A 241 -13.17 17.57 2.24
C THR A 241 -12.95 16.46 3.26
N PHE A 242 -13.67 15.34 3.16
CA PHE A 242 -13.47 14.18 4.03
C PHE A 242 -12.06 13.62 3.87
N THR A 243 -11.63 13.38 2.62
CA THR A 243 -10.30 12.87 2.29
C THR A 243 -9.19 13.83 2.78
N ALA A 244 -9.36 15.13 2.58
CA ALA A 244 -8.44 16.16 3.05
C ALA A 244 -8.33 16.16 4.58
N ALA A 245 -9.45 15.98 5.29
CA ALA A 245 -9.47 15.90 6.75
C ALA A 245 -8.78 14.64 7.27
N VAL A 246 -8.96 13.48 6.62
CA VAL A 246 -8.22 12.25 6.94
C VAL A 246 -6.71 12.46 6.80
N LEU A 247 -6.27 13.01 5.66
CA LEU A 247 -4.85 13.27 5.39
C LEU A 247 -4.25 14.29 6.38
N ALA A 248 -4.96 15.38 6.66
CA ALA A 248 -4.56 16.38 7.66
C ALA A 248 -4.44 15.75 9.04
N LYS A 249 -5.40 14.90 9.41
CA LYS A 249 -5.39 14.25 10.71
C LYS A 249 -4.18 13.31 10.87
N TRP A 250 -3.87 12.52 9.85
CA TRP A 250 -2.70 11.64 9.88
C TRP A 250 -1.38 12.41 9.91
N ASP A 251 -1.25 13.48 9.14
CA ASP A 251 -0.05 14.32 9.14
C ASP A 251 0.18 14.98 10.51
N ASP A 252 -0.87 15.50 11.15
CA ASP A 252 -0.80 16.02 12.53
C ASP A 252 -0.35 14.95 13.52
N MET A 253 -0.90 13.72 13.41
CA MET A 253 -0.55 12.61 14.30
C MET A 253 0.88 12.08 14.05
N LEU A 254 1.36 12.09 12.81
CA LEU A 254 2.76 11.76 12.48
C LEU A 254 3.71 12.76 13.10
N LYS A 255 3.47 14.06 12.90
CA LYS A 255 4.32 15.13 13.44
C LYS A 255 4.35 15.14 14.96
N ALA A 256 3.21 14.91 15.61
CA ALA A 256 3.14 14.80 17.07
C ALA A 256 4.01 13.64 17.63
N GLY A 257 4.18 12.57 16.84
CA GLY A 257 5.08 11.45 17.14
C GLY A 257 6.53 11.63 16.69
N GLY A 258 6.93 12.83 16.24
CA GLY A 258 8.28 13.09 15.70
C GLY A 258 8.51 12.57 14.28
N GLY A 259 7.44 12.22 13.56
CA GLY A 259 7.45 11.70 12.20
C GLY A 259 7.69 12.77 11.12
N SER A 260 7.81 12.30 9.88
CA SER A 260 8.10 13.13 8.71
C SER A 260 6.83 13.53 7.94
N ASN A 261 7.02 14.16 6.77
CA ASN A 261 5.92 14.54 5.88
C ASN A 261 5.23 13.31 5.29
N LEU A 262 3.90 13.23 5.40
CA LEU A 262 3.06 12.12 4.89
C LEU A 262 3.43 11.67 3.47
N ILE A 263 3.68 12.61 2.55
CA ILE A 263 3.96 12.29 1.13
C ILE A 263 5.26 11.51 0.95
N SER A 264 6.20 11.62 1.89
CA SER A 264 7.50 10.96 1.81
C SER A 264 7.42 9.44 2.02
N HIS A 265 6.25 8.91 2.38
CA HIS A 265 6.00 7.48 2.55
C HIS A 265 5.45 6.79 1.29
N PHE A 266 5.10 7.54 0.23
CA PHE A 266 4.48 6.98 -0.98
C PHE A 266 5.35 7.16 -2.22
N ASP A 267 5.51 6.06 -2.98
CA ASP A 267 6.29 6.03 -4.22
C ASP A 267 5.52 6.63 -5.40
N LEU A 268 4.20 6.58 -5.33
CA LEU A 268 3.26 7.05 -6.31
C LEU A 268 1.97 7.49 -5.63
N VAL A 269 1.44 8.65 -6.03
CA VAL A 269 0.11 9.11 -5.63
C VAL A 269 -0.77 9.20 -6.87
N ALA A 270 -1.94 8.60 -6.79
CA ALA A 270 -2.94 8.64 -7.83
C ALA A 270 -4.18 9.36 -7.33
N GLY A 271 -4.82 10.15 -8.19
CA GLY A 271 -5.96 10.95 -7.81
C GLY A 271 -6.87 11.26 -8.99
N THR A 272 -8.17 11.08 -8.80
CA THR A 272 -9.19 11.42 -9.81
C THR A 272 -10.04 12.59 -9.36
N SER A 273 -10.33 13.55 -10.24
CA SER A 273 -11.19 14.70 -9.93
C SER A 273 -10.70 15.45 -8.69
N THR A 274 -11.53 15.61 -7.66
CA THR A 274 -11.11 16.16 -6.36
C THR A 274 -9.88 15.45 -5.77
N GLY A 275 -9.77 14.13 -5.94
CA GLY A 275 -8.59 13.34 -5.59
C GLY A 275 -7.33 13.75 -6.37
N ALA A 276 -7.47 14.24 -7.61
CA ALA A 276 -6.37 14.79 -8.39
C ALA A 276 -5.87 16.11 -7.80
N ILE A 277 -6.77 17.01 -7.39
CA ILE A 277 -6.43 18.25 -6.68
C ILE A 277 -5.65 17.94 -5.40
N LEU A 278 -6.12 16.98 -4.61
CA LEU A 278 -5.43 16.50 -3.41
C LEU A 278 -4.04 15.92 -3.75
N ALA A 279 -3.96 14.98 -4.70
CA ALA A 279 -2.74 14.30 -5.10
C ALA A 279 -1.67 15.27 -5.63
N ILE A 280 -2.06 16.15 -6.55
CA ILE A 280 -1.19 17.20 -7.10
C ILE A 280 -0.74 18.13 -5.98
N GLY A 281 -1.64 18.57 -5.10
CA GLY A 281 -1.29 19.43 -3.96
C GLY A 281 -0.19 18.82 -3.07
N LEU A 282 -0.34 17.54 -2.70
CA LEU A 282 0.66 16.81 -1.94
C LEU A 282 2.00 16.73 -2.68
N ALA A 283 1.97 16.38 -3.97
CA ALA A 283 3.19 16.28 -4.79
C ALA A 283 3.87 17.64 -5.03
N MET A 284 3.11 18.73 -5.10
CA MET A 284 3.62 20.10 -5.17
C MET A 284 4.18 20.61 -3.82
N GLY A 285 4.06 19.80 -2.77
CA GLY A 285 4.65 20.05 -1.46
C GLY A 285 3.75 20.80 -0.47
N LEU A 286 2.45 20.94 -0.77
CA LEU A 286 1.48 21.48 0.17
C LEU A 286 1.33 20.55 1.37
N GLN A 287 1.19 21.13 2.55
CA GLN A 287 0.83 20.41 3.75
C GLN A 287 -0.63 19.96 3.66
N PRO A 288 -0.96 18.75 4.13
CA PRO A 288 -2.35 18.27 4.18
C PRO A 288 -3.33 19.26 4.83
N ARG A 289 -2.89 20.02 5.85
CA ARG A 289 -3.66 21.09 6.49
C ARG A 289 -4.00 22.23 5.52
N GLU A 290 -3.06 22.66 4.69
CA GLU A 290 -3.29 23.71 3.69
C GLU A 290 -4.33 23.26 2.65
N ILE A 291 -4.29 21.98 2.27
CA ILE A 291 -5.27 21.41 1.35
C ILE A 291 -6.65 21.35 2.00
N LEU A 292 -6.75 20.94 3.28
CA LEU A 292 -8.02 20.98 4.00
C LEU A 292 -8.60 22.40 4.08
N GLU A 293 -7.76 23.39 4.40
CA GLU A 293 -8.19 24.80 4.46
C GLU A 293 -8.68 25.32 3.11
N PHE A 294 -8.10 24.84 2.00
CA PHE A 294 -8.60 25.15 0.65
C PHE A 294 -10.05 24.69 0.49
N TYR A 295 -10.39 23.46 0.87
CA TYR A 295 -11.77 22.97 0.79
C TYR A 295 -12.72 23.74 1.72
N GLU A 296 -12.30 24.03 2.97
CA GLU A 296 -13.13 24.75 3.93
C GLU A 296 -13.43 26.20 3.50
N LYS A 297 -12.42 26.91 2.95
CA LYS A 297 -12.52 28.34 2.64
C LYS A 297 -12.93 28.63 1.20
N LYS A 298 -12.47 27.82 0.25
CA LYS A 298 -12.65 28.03 -1.20
C LYS A 298 -13.69 27.09 -1.80
N GLY A 299 -13.97 25.94 -1.19
CA GLY A 299 -15.03 25.01 -1.61
C GLY A 299 -16.39 25.66 -1.88
N PRO A 300 -16.92 26.52 -0.99
CA PRO A 300 -18.17 27.24 -1.23
C PRO A 300 -18.15 28.22 -2.41
N GLN A 301 -16.96 28.65 -2.86
CA GLN A 301 -16.78 29.51 -4.03
C GLN A 301 -16.77 28.69 -5.33
N ILE A 302 -16.32 27.44 -5.26
CA ILE A 302 -16.35 26.47 -6.37
C ILE A 302 -17.76 25.89 -6.55
N PHE A 303 -18.54 25.76 -5.48
CA PHE A 303 -19.91 25.22 -5.51
C PHE A 303 -20.92 26.19 -4.88
N PRO A 304 -21.29 27.30 -5.56
CA PRO A 304 -22.21 28.30 -5.00
C PRO A 304 -23.68 27.83 -4.93
N LYS A 305 -24.41 28.26 -3.89
CA LYS A 305 -25.76 27.79 -3.52
C LYS A 305 -26.89 28.08 -4.53
N ASP A 306 -26.77 29.08 -5.40
CA ASP A 306 -27.93 29.59 -6.14
C ASP A 306 -28.27 28.80 -7.41
N ARG A 307 -29.20 27.83 -7.26
CA ARG A 307 -29.80 27.05 -8.36
C ARG A 307 -30.50 27.89 -9.44
N LYS A 308 -30.90 29.15 -9.15
CA LYS A 308 -31.59 30.02 -10.11
C LYS A 308 -30.67 30.59 -11.19
N LEU A 309 -29.36 30.66 -10.94
CA LEU A 309 -28.39 31.22 -11.88
C LEU A 309 -27.88 30.18 -12.90
N ARG A 310 -28.06 28.87 -12.64
CA ARG A 310 -27.72 27.76 -13.57
C ARG A 310 -28.62 27.71 -14.80
N HIS A 311 -29.86 28.21 -14.74
CA HIS A 311 -30.82 28.10 -15.85
C HIS A 311 -30.72 29.22 -16.90
N TRP A 312 -30.00 30.31 -16.63
CA TRP A 312 -29.94 31.46 -17.54
C TRP A 312 -28.56 31.77 -18.12
N LEU A 313 -27.48 31.25 -17.54
CA LEU A 313 -26.13 31.39 -18.10
C LEU A 313 -25.46 30.03 -18.30
N LYS A 314 -25.22 29.73 -19.57
CA LYS A 314 -24.20 28.79 -20.04
C LYS A 314 -22.90 28.96 -19.25
N SER A 315 -22.57 27.98 -18.43
CA SER A 315 -21.29 27.24 -18.30
C SER A 315 -19.92 27.97 -18.22
N LYS A 316 -19.78 29.21 -18.70
CA LYS A 316 -18.50 29.96 -18.74
C LYS A 316 -17.92 30.38 -17.39
N HIS A 317 -18.68 30.31 -16.29
CA HIS A 317 -18.31 30.93 -15.01
C HIS A 317 -17.88 29.96 -13.89
N ASP A 318 -17.85 28.64 -14.11
CA ASP A 318 -17.43 27.67 -13.08
C ASP A 318 -15.96 27.23 -13.24
N SER A 319 -15.55 26.85 -14.46
CA SER A 319 -14.16 26.42 -14.73
C SER A 319 -13.13 27.55 -14.57
N ALA A 320 -13.51 28.81 -14.84
CA ALA A 320 -12.64 29.97 -14.64
C ALA A 320 -12.38 30.25 -13.15
N THR A 321 -13.39 30.06 -12.30
CA THR A 321 -13.29 30.22 -10.85
C THR A 321 -12.37 29.15 -10.26
N LEU A 322 -12.59 27.88 -10.62
CA LEU A 322 -11.72 26.79 -10.20
C LEU A 322 -10.27 27.01 -10.69
N ARG A 323 -10.06 27.42 -11.95
CA ARG A 323 -8.73 27.74 -12.48
C ARG A 323 -8.03 28.83 -11.66
N GLY A 324 -8.73 29.92 -11.35
CA GLY A 324 -8.19 31.02 -10.55
C GLY A 324 -7.76 30.56 -9.16
N LEU A 325 -8.62 29.79 -8.49
CA LEU A 325 -8.35 29.25 -7.16
C LEU A 325 -7.20 28.24 -7.14
N LEU A 326 -7.10 27.37 -8.15
CA LEU A 326 -5.97 26.45 -8.29
C LEU A 326 -4.67 27.19 -8.62
N ALA A 327 -4.73 28.26 -9.42
CA ALA A 327 -3.57 29.11 -9.71
C ALA A 327 -3.05 29.85 -8.47
N GLU A 328 -3.93 30.28 -7.55
CA GLU A 328 -3.53 30.84 -6.25
C GLU A 328 -2.72 29.83 -5.41
N VAL A 329 -3.06 28.54 -5.49
CA VAL A 329 -2.50 27.49 -4.65
C VAL A 329 -1.24 26.86 -5.26
N TYR A 330 -1.27 26.54 -6.54
CA TYR A 330 -0.16 25.87 -7.22
C TYR A 330 0.82 26.85 -7.89
N GLY A 331 0.40 28.07 -8.20
CA GLY A 331 1.18 29.02 -8.99
C GLY A 331 1.51 28.46 -10.37
N ASN A 332 2.75 28.68 -10.81
CA ASN A 332 3.24 28.27 -12.14
C ASN A 332 3.95 26.91 -12.13
N LYS A 333 3.72 26.08 -11.11
CA LYS A 333 4.40 24.79 -10.96
C LYS A 333 4.01 23.81 -12.07
N THR A 334 4.97 23.00 -12.49
CA THR A 334 4.76 21.95 -13.51
C THR A 334 4.90 20.57 -12.88
N LEU A 335 4.28 19.56 -13.51
CA LEU A 335 4.39 18.19 -12.98
C LEU A 335 5.83 17.65 -13.08
N ALA A 336 6.59 17.98 -14.13
CA ALA A 336 7.95 17.46 -14.25
C ALA A 336 8.93 18.04 -13.22
N GLU A 337 8.90 19.36 -13.01
CA GLU A 337 9.94 20.05 -12.22
C GLU A 337 9.65 20.01 -10.72
N ASP A 338 8.40 20.24 -10.34
CA ASP A 338 8.02 20.52 -8.95
C ASP A 338 7.51 19.29 -8.19
N SER A 339 7.13 18.20 -8.88
CA SER A 339 6.57 17.02 -8.23
C SER A 339 7.60 16.32 -7.34
N ARG A 340 7.27 16.17 -6.06
CA ARG A 340 8.04 15.44 -5.04
C ARG A 340 7.75 13.93 -5.03
N CYS A 341 6.68 13.50 -5.68
CA CYS A 341 6.24 12.11 -5.81
C CYS A 341 5.77 11.85 -7.24
N ARG A 342 5.73 10.59 -7.68
CA ARG A 342 5.14 10.24 -8.97
C ARG A 342 3.64 10.43 -8.93
N LEU A 343 3.05 10.98 -10.00
CA LEU A 343 1.60 11.19 -10.09
C LEU A 343 0.97 10.33 -11.17
N VAL A 344 -0.26 9.89 -10.91
CA VAL A 344 -1.17 9.28 -11.89
C VAL A 344 -2.54 9.92 -11.76
N ILE A 345 -2.93 10.70 -12.76
CA ILE A 345 -4.10 11.55 -12.73
C ILE A 345 -5.03 11.16 -13.89
N PRO A 346 -6.06 10.32 -13.66
CA PRO A 346 -6.98 9.90 -14.71
C PRO A 346 -7.76 11.07 -15.32
N THR A 347 -8.01 10.99 -16.62
CA THR A 347 -8.81 11.94 -17.41
C THR A 347 -9.39 11.22 -18.64
N VAL A 348 -10.22 11.90 -19.43
CA VAL A 348 -10.71 11.42 -20.73
C VAL A 348 -10.40 12.44 -21.81
N ARG A 349 -9.81 12.01 -22.93
CA ARG A 349 -9.71 12.84 -24.14
C ARG A 349 -11.08 12.91 -24.80
N ALA A 350 -11.68 14.10 -24.78
CA ALA A 350 -13.09 14.29 -25.13
C ALA A 350 -13.40 13.96 -26.60
N LYS A 351 -12.50 14.35 -27.52
CA LYS A 351 -12.71 14.25 -28.96
C LYS A 351 -12.82 12.79 -29.44
N GLU A 352 -12.05 11.88 -28.84
CA GLU A 352 -12.04 10.46 -29.19
C GLU A 352 -12.78 9.59 -28.16
N GLY A 353 -13.19 10.15 -27.02
CA GLY A 353 -13.78 9.40 -25.90
C GLY A 353 -12.82 8.39 -25.29
N GLN A 354 -11.51 8.70 -25.25
CA GLN A 354 -10.47 7.78 -24.83
C GLN A 354 -10.05 8.02 -23.38
N ALA A 355 -10.02 6.94 -22.60
CA ALA A 355 -9.42 6.94 -21.26
C ALA A 355 -7.92 7.27 -21.35
N GLU A 356 -7.45 8.15 -20.47
CA GLU A 356 -6.07 8.61 -20.43
C GLU A 356 -5.66 8.84 -18.96
N ALA A 357 -4.34 8.80 -18.69
CA ALA A 357 -3.80 9.23 -17.41
C ALA A 357 -2.66 10.23 -17.62
N ILE A 358 -2.82 11.41 -17.04
CA ILE A 358 -1.76 12.41 -16.92
C ILE A 358 -0.80 11.91 -15.85
N VAL A 359 0.47 11.74 -16.22
CA VAL A 359 1.49 11.16 -15.33
C VAL A 359 2.74 12.02 -15.29
N THR A 360 3.45 11.98 -14.16
CA THR A 360 4.83 12.51 -14.11
C THR A 360 5.75 11.71 -15.04
N PRO A 361 6.85 12.29 -15.54
CA PRO A 361 7.81 11.60 -16.41
C PRO A 361 8.66 10.58 -15.66
N HIS A 362 8.04 9.51 -15.16
CA HIS A 362 8.68 8.50 -14.32
C HIS A 362 9.19 7.28 -15.08
N SER A 363 9.03 7.28 -16.41
CA SER A 363 9.69 6.32 -17.32
C SER A 363 9.87 6.96 -18.71
N PRO A 364 10.79 6.43 -19.55
CA PRO A 364 11.02 6.96 -20.90
C PRO A 364 9.75 7.01 -21.77
N ASP A 365 8.85 6.05 -21.59
CA ASP A 365 7.61 5.90 -22.36
C ASP A 365 6.46 6.79 -21.81
N ARG A 366 6.67 7.50 -20.70
CA ARG A 366 5.62 8.27 -19.99
C ARG A 366 5.96 9.75 -19.88
N THR A 367 6.35 10.37 -20.99
CA THR A 367 6.82 11.76 -21.05
C THR A 367 5.85 12.74 -21.73
N ALA A 368 4.69 12.27 -22.20
CA ALA A 368 3.74 13.06 -22.98
C ALA A 368 3.20 14.31 -22.26
N PHE A 369 3.14 14.28 -20.92
CA PHE A 369 2.64 15.37 -20.08
C PHE A 369 3.75 16.05 -19.26
N ARG A 370 5.01 15.97 -19.71
CA ARG A 370 6.16 16.55 -18.98
C ARG A 370 5.92 18.03 -18.62
N ASP A 371 5.45 18.81 -19.58
CA ASP A 371 5.36 20.27 -19.46
C ASP A 371 3.98 20.76 -18.96
N ILE A 372 3.08 19.84 -18.60
CA ILE A 372 1.75 20.24 -18.12
C ILE A 372 1.86 20.96 -16.77
N SER A 373 1.13 22.07 -16.63
CA SER A 373 1.04 22.77 -15.35
C SER A 373 0.22 21.95 -14.34
N ALA A 374 0.52 22.12 -13.06
CA ALA A 374 -0.25 21.51 -11.98
C ALA A 374 -1.74 21.92 -12.03
N VAL A 375 -2.01 23.17 -12.44
CA VAL A 375 -3.37 23.70 -12.59
C VAL A 375 -4.11 22.98 -13.73
N GLU A 376 -3.48 22.81 -14.89
CA GLU A 376 -4.11 22.14 -16.04
C GLU A 376 -4.34 20.66 -15.79
N ALA A 377 -3.41 19.96 -15.15
CA ALA A 377 -3.58 18.57 -14.77
C ALA A 377 -4.78 18.38 -13.81
N ALA A 378 -4.93 19.25 -12.82
CA ALA A 378 -6.06 19.22 -11.89
C ALA A 378 -7.40 19.50 -12.60
N LEU A 379 -7.43 20.54 -13.45
CA LEU A 379 -8.62 20.90 -14.23
C LEU A 379 -9.04 19.79 -15.19
N ALA A 380 -8.10 19.18 -15.91
CA ALA A 380 -8.36 18.09 -16.85
C ALA A 380 -9.03 16.88 -16.17
N SER A 381 -8.66 16.59 -14.93
CA SER A 381 -9.23 15.48 -14.16
C SER A 381 -10.54 15.84 -13.47
N SER A 382 -10.85 17.12 -13.25
CA SER A 382 -12.04 17.59 -12.51
C SER A 382 -13.16 18.16 -13.39
N ALA A 383 -13.02 18.09 -14.72
CA ALA A 383 -13.99 18.62 -15.68
C ALA A 383 -15.26 17.72 -15.78
N ALA A 384 -15.98 17.56 -14.67
CA ALA A 384 -17.07 16.60 -14.53
C ALA A 384 -18.23 16.98 -15.47
N PRO A 385 -18.67 16.07 -16.36
CA PRO A 385 -19.83 16.31 -17.20
C PRO A 385 -21.02 16.74 -16.34
N THR A 386 -21.74 17.79 -16.75
CA THR A 386 -22.86 18.44 -16.03
C THR A 386 -22.50 19.36 -14.87
N TYR A 387 -21.28 19.31 -14.33
CA TYR A 387 -20.82 20.19 -13.25
C TYR A 387 -19.83 21.26 -13.74
N PHE A 388 -18.89 20.90 -14.61
CA PHE A 388 -17.88 21.80 -15.16
C PHE A 388 -17.80 21.70 -16.69
N ASP A 389 -17.40 22.80 -17.34
CA ASP A 389 -17.07 22.79 -18.77
C ASP A 389 -15.77 22.02 -19.02
N GLU A 390 -15.71 21.41 -20.21
CA GLU A 390 -14.51 20.76 -20.73
C GLU A 390 -13.31 21.72 -20.75
N VAL A 391 -12.13 21.18 -20.44
CA VAL A 391 -10.90 21.98 -20.33
C VAL A 391 -10.08 21.76 -21.59
N THR A 392 -9.71 22.86 -22.26
CA THR A 392 -8.86 22.81 -23.45
C THR A 392 -7.54 23.52 -23.17
N PHE A 393 -6.43 22.85 -23.47
CA PHE A 393 -5.09 23.44 -23.44
C PHE A 393 -4.27 22.96 -24.64
N ASP A 394 -3.19 23.68 -24.93
CA ASP A 394 -2.28 23.35 -26.03
C ASP A 394 -1.53 22.05 -25.73
N GLY A 395 -1.84 20.99 -26.49
CA GLY A 395 -1.00 19.81 -26.55
C GLY A 395 0.21 20.03 -27.48
N PRO A 396 1.15 19.08 -27.56
CA PRO A 396 2.36 19.24 -28.37
C PRO A 396 2.11 19.44 -29.87
N VAL A 397 0.94 19.01 -30.37
CA VAL A 397 0.58 19.01 -31.79
C VAL A 397 -0.68 19.84 -32.08
N ALA A 398 -1.64 19.86 -31.16
CA ALA A 398 -2.91 20.56 -31.30
C ALA A 398 -3.56 20.84 -29.95
N LEU A 399 -4.58 21.69 -29.95
CA LEU A 399 -5.48 21.86 -28.80
C LEU A 399 -6.17 20.54 -28.48
N GLU A 400 -6.12 20.15 -27.21
CA GLU A 400 -6.73 18.93 -26.70
C GLU A 400 -7.78 19.28 -25.64
N THR A 401 -8.92 18.60 -25.70
CA THR A 401 -10.05 18.81 -24.80
C THR A 401 -10.21 17.62 -23.86
N PHE A 402 -10.34 17.89 -22.57
CA PHE A 402 -10.36 16.87 -21.52
C PHE A 402 -11.65 16.92 -20.69
N LEU A 403 -12.09 15.74 -20.23
CA LEU A 403 -13.19 15.53 -19.30
C LEU A 403 -12.69 14.80 -18.04
N ASP A 404 -13.50 14.87 -16.97
CA ASP A 404 -13.19 14.25 -15.69
C ASP A 404 -12.83 12.76 -15.79
N GLY A 405 -11.79 12.36 -15.05
CA GLY A 405 -11.34 10.97 -14.99
C GLY A 405 -12.35 10.04 -14.35
N GLY A 406 -13.27 10.56 -13.54
CA GLY A 406 -14.37 9.86 -12.90
C GLY A 406 -15.31 9.18 -13.89
N VAL A 407 -15.30 9.61 -15.16
CA VAL A 407 -16.03 8.91 -16.23
C VAL A 407 -15.60 7.45 -16.39
N TRP A 408 -14.33 7.11 -16.09
CA TRP A 408 -13.81 5.74 -16.24
C TRP A 408 -13.00 5.20 -15.05
N ALA A 409 -12.43 6.07 -14.23
CA ALA A 409 -11.63 5.70 -13.07
C ALA A 409 -11.86 6.65 -11.87
N ASN A 410 -13.08 6.74 -11.36
CA ASN A 410 -13.40 7.49 -10.14
C ASN A 410 -12.58 7.03 -8.93
N ASN A 411 -12.25 5.74 -8.89
CA ASN A 411 -11.23 5.16 -8.03
C ASN A 411 -9.95 4.86 -8.86
N PRO A 412 -8.82 5.55 -8.60
CA PRO A 412 -7.64 5.48 -9.47
C PRO A 412 -6.70 4.31 -9.18
N ILE A 413 -7.10 3.29 -8.39
CA ILE A 413 -6.21 2.17 -8.04
C ILE A 413 -5.75 1.40 -9.29
N LEU A 414 -6.64 1.04 -10.20
CA LEU A 414 -6.27 0.27 -11.39
C LEU A 414 -5.34 1.04 -12.35
N PRO A 415 -5.59 2.33 -12.66
CA PRO A 415 -4.61 3.15 -13.37
C PRO A 415 -3.23 3.15 -12.67
N ALA A 416 -3.21 3.32 -11.34
CA ALA A 416 -1.97 3.35 -10.58
C ALA A 416 -1.21 2.01 -10.63
N LEU A 417 -1.93 0.89 -10.52
CA LEU A 417 -1.35 -0.45 -10.66
C LEU A 417 -0.82 -0.69 -12.07
N ALA A 418 -1.57 -0.29 -13.10
CA ALA A 418 -1.12 -0.38 -14.48
C ALA A 418 0.20 0.39 -14.68
N GLU A 419 0.30 1.60 -14.12
CA GLU A 419 1.54 2.39 -14.17
C GLU A 419 2.72 1.71 -13.48
N ALA A 420 2.50 1.27 -12.24
CA ALA A 420 3.51 0.61 -11.44
C ALA A 420 4.02 -0.68 -12.13
N VAL A 421 3.13 -1.53 -12.58
CA VAL A 421 3.51 -2.83 -13.16
C VAL A 421 4.08 -2.65 -14.57
N ARG A 422 3.40 -1.89 -15.45
CA ARG A 422 3.76 -1.84 -16.86
C ARG A 422 4.96 -0.94 -17.15
N TYR A 423 5.06 0.22 -16.50
CA TYR A 423 6.08 1.22 -16.82
C TYR A 423 7.19 1.24 -15.79
N LEU A 424 6.86 1.18 -14.50
CA LEU A 424 7.87 1.12 -13.43
C LEU A 424 8.40 -0.30 -13.18
N LYS A 425 7.79 -1.32 -13.81
CA LYS A 425 8.19 -2.74 -13.71
C LYS A 425 8.18 -3.28 -12.27
N ILE A 426 7.26 -2.78 -11.45
CA ILE A 426 7.04 -3.27 -10.09
C ILE A 426 6.24 -4.58 -10.14
N PRO A 427 6.73 -5.69 -9.55
CA PRO A 427 5.92 -6.90 -9.38
C PRO A 427 4.71 -6.62 -8.49
N LEU A 428 3.54 -7.19 -8.82
CA LEU A 428 2.31 -7.02 -8.04
C LEU A 428 2.49 -7.41 -6.56
N GLU A 429 3.29 -8.44 -6.29
CA GLU A 429 3.59 -8.96 -4.95
C GLU A 429 4.46 -8.00 -4.11
N ARG A 430 4.86 -6.87 -4.69
CA ARG A 430 5.64 -5.82 -4.03
C ARG A 430 4.89 -4.50 -3.97
N ILE A 431 3.61 -4.46 -4.31
CA ILE A 431 2.81 -3.22 -4.28
C ILE A 431 1.88 -3.27 -3.07
N ASP A 432 1.94 -2.23 -2.23
CA ASP A 432 0.93 -1.93 -1.24
C ASP A 432 0.13 -0.70 -1.68
N VAL A 433 -1.19 -0.74 -1.54
CA VAL A 433 -2.08 0.36 -1.91
C VAL A 433 -2.89 0.81 -0.71
N LEU A 434 -2.72 2.08 -0.33
CA LEU A 434 -3.66 2.78 0.55
C LEU A 434 -4.62 3.58 -0.32
N SER A 435 -5.91 3.31 -0.21
CA SER A 435 -6.94 4.05 -0.93
C SER A 435 -7.87 4.78 0.03
N ILE A 436 -8.20 6.04 -0.27
CA ILE A 436 -9.07 6.88 0.56
C ILE A 436 -10.27 7.34 -0.25
N GLY A 437 -11.46 7.13 0.32
CA GLY A 437 -12.72 7.46 -0.33
C GLY A 437 -13.18 8.86 -0.05
N THR A 438 -14.33 9.21 -0.63
CA THR A 438 -14.99 10.50 -0.43
C THR A 438 -16.37 10.33 0.19
N LEU A 439 -16.53 9.41 1.15
CA LEU A 439 -17.82 8.98 1.72
C LEU A 439 -18.70 8.25 0.69
N SER A 440 -19.45 7.26 1.16
CA SER A 440 -20.43 6.52 0.36
C SER A 440 -21.75 6.41 1.11
N SER A 441 -22.89 6.52 0.42
CA SER A 441 -24.20 6.24 1.01
C SER A 441 -24.64 4.80 0.68
N GLU A 442 -25.46 4.21 1.54
CA GLU A 442 -26.25 3.02 1.21
C GLU A 442 -27.39 3.43 0.25
N SER A 443 -27.03 3.70 -1.01
CA SER A 443 -28.03 4.04 -2.02
C SER A 443 -28.69 2.78 -2.54
N ASP A 444 -29.98 2.60 -2.23
CA ASP A 444 -30.80 1.63 -2.95
C ASP A 444 -31.17 2.19 -4.33
N PHE A 445 -30.38 1.82 -5.33
CA PHE A 445 -30.64 2.23 -6.71
C PHE A 445 -31.91 1.59 -7.29
N THR A 446 -32.51 0.58 -6.65
CA THR A 446 -33.75 -0.06 -7.14
C THR A 446 -34.97 0.87 -7.01
N ASP A 447 -35.01 1.70 -5.97
CA ASP A 447 -36.08 2.68 -5.74
C ASP A 447 -35.85 3.99 -6.49
N GLN A 448 -34.61 4.30 -6.86
CA GLN A 448 -34.22 5.56 -7.53
C GLN A 448 -34.27 5.47 -9.07
N LEU A 449 -34.12 4.27 -9.64
CA LEU A 449 -34.14 4.08 -11.09
C LEU A 449 -35.59 3.91 -11.59
N GLY A 450 -36.23 5.02 -11.94
CA GLY A 450 -37.56 5.00 -12.56
C GLY A 450 -37.61 4.25 -13.91
N LYS A 451 -38.82 3.99 -14.43
CA LYS A 451 -38.99 3.30 -15.74
C LYS A 451 -38.64 4.23 -16.92
N GLY A 452 -37.75 3.77 -17.80
CA GLY A 452 -37.40 4.44 -19.05
C GLY A 452 -36.38 5.59 -18.91
N LYS A 453 -36.05 6.25 -20.03
CA LYS A 453 -34.94 7.23 -20.14
C LYS A 453 -35.04 8.40 -19.15
N VAL A 454 -36.27 8.83 -18.82
CA VAL A 454 -36.51 9.99 -17.92
C VAL A 454 -36.25 9.65 -16.46
N GLY A 455 -36.50 8.41 -16.04
CA GLY A 455 -36.19 7.95 -14.67
C GLY A 455 -34.71 7.63 -14.47
N TRP A 456 -34.00 7.21 -15.53
CA TRP A 456 -32.57 6.89 -15.50
C TRP A 456 -31.67 8.12 -15.54
N ALA A 457 -32.04 9.15 -16.32
CA ALA A 457 -31.21 10.33 -16.54
C ALA A 457 -30.63 10.97 -15.25
N PRO A 458 -31.41 11.21 -14.18
CA PRO A 458 -30.89 11.88 -12.98
C PRO A 458 -29.93 11.04 -12.12
N HIS A 459 -30.01 9.70 -12.17
CA HIS A 459 -29.25 8.80 -11.27
C HIS A 459 -28.21 7.93 -11.98
N SER A 460 -28.18 7.97 -13.31
CA SER A 460 -27.27 7.14 -14.11
C SER A 460 -25.79 7.45 -13.87
N VAL A 461 -25.42 8.72 -13.69
CA VAL A 461 -24.02 9.12 -13.44
C VAL A 461 -23.54 8.57 -12.10
N ASP A 462 -24.32 8.75 -11.03
CA ASP A 462 -23.98 8.25 -9.69
C ASP A 462 -23.91 6.72 -9.66
N LEU A 463 -24.82 6.04 -10.36
CA LEU A 463 -24.76 4.59 -10.54
C LEU A 463 -23.49 4.15 -11.28
N PHE A 464 -23.12 4.81 -12.37
CA PHE A 464 -21.91 4.46 -13.12
C PHE A 464 -20.64 4.71 -12.31
N PHE A 465 -20.60 5.77 -11.50
CA PHE A 465 -19.49 6.04 -10.57
C PHE A 465 -19.42 4.98 -9.46
N ALA A 466 -20.54 4.64 -8.83
CA ALA A 466 -20.59 3.61 -7.80
C ALA A 466 -20.20 2.22 -8.35
N ALA A 467 -20.72 1.85 -9.52
CA ALA A 467 -20.44 0.56 -10.14
C ALA A 467 -18.96 0.42 -10.55
N GLN A 468 -18.36 1.45 -11.15
CA GLN A 468 -16.95 1.40 -11.52
C GLN A 468 -16.02 1.43 -10.29
N GLU A 469 -16.37 2.18 -9.23
CA GLU A 469 -15.59 2.23 -8.00
C GLU A 469 -15.58 0.85 -7.34
N HIS A 470 -16.75 0.21 -7.22
CA HIS A 470 -16.87 -1.14 -6.72
C HIS A 470 -16.08 -2.14 -7.58
N GLY A 471 -16.20 -2.06 -8.91
CA GLY A 471 -15.44 -2.90 -9.84
C GLY A 471 -13.93 -2.73 -9.67
N ALA A 472 -13.44 -1.50 -9.52
CA ALA A 472 -12.03 -1.21 -9.28
C ALA A 472 -11.52 -1.81 -7.97
N LEU A 473 -12.30 -1.74 -6.89
CA LEU A 473 -11.96 -2.33 -5.59
C LEU A 473 -11.87 -3.87 -5.66
N VAL A 474 -12.86 -4.53 -6.29
CA VAL A 474 -12.88 -5.99 -6.45
C VAL A 474 -11.68 -6.49 -7.28
N LEU A 475 -11.38 -5.78 -8.38
CA LEU A 475 -10.22 -6.11 -9.22
C LEU A 475 -8.91 -5.87 -8.49
N ALA A 476 -8.78 -4.76 -7.74
CA ALA A 476 -7.59 -4.47 -6.94
C ALA A 476 -7.34 -5.55 -5.87
N GLN A 477 -8.39 -5.98 -5.16
CA GLN A 477 -8.31 -7.08 -4.20
C GLN A 477 -7.88 -8.39 -4.86
N SER A 478 -8.36 -8.66 -6.09
CA SER A 478 -7.97 -9.85 -6.85
C SER A 478 -6.50 -9.83 -7.28
N PHE A 479 -5.95 -8.66 -7.60
CA PHE A 479 -4.54 -8.52 -7.98
C PHE A 479 -3.57 -8.52 -6.80
N LEU A 480 -3.96 -7.93 -5.67
CA LEU A 480 -3.06 -7.64 -4.55
C LEU A 480 -3.26 -8.56 -3.35
N GLY A 481 -4.45 -9.13 -3.19
CA GLY A 481 -4.89 -9.81 -1.98
C GLY A 481 -5.33 -8.85 -0.86
N PRO A 482 -6.05 -9.36 0.17
CA PRO A 482 -6.60 -8.54 1.26
C PRO A 482 -5.54 -7.89 2.14
N THR A 483 -4.30 -8.42 2.12
CA THR A 483 -3.26 -7.92 3.01
C THR A 483 -2.54 -6.70 2.44
N ARG A 484 -2.55 -6.46 1.12
CA ARG A 484 -1.80 -5.39 0.42
C ARG A 484 -2.62 -4.19 0.00
N HIS A 485 -3.95 -4.32 -0.02
CA HIS A 485 -4.85 -3.21 -0.27
C HIS A 485 -5.54 -2.81 1.04
N MET A 486 -5.39 -1.55 1.42
CA MET A 486 -6.11 -0.95 2.55
C MET A 486 -7.03 0.15 2.03
N ARG A 487 -8.26 0.15 2.51
CA ARG A 487 -9.29 1.13 2.15
C ARG A 487 -9.73 1.89 3.39
N VAL A 488 -9.70 3.22 3.33
CA VAL A 488 -10.26 4.10 4.35
C VAL A 488 -11.41 4.87 3.72
N ASN A 489 -12.62 4.60 4.18
CA ASN A 489 -13.83 5.30 3.76
C ASN A 489 -14.87 5.19 4.88
N GLN A 490 -15.91 6.03 4.85
CA GLN A 490 -17.02 5.94 5.80
C GLN A 490 -18.35 5.89 5.04
N GLN A 491 -19.27 5.05 5.54
CA GLN A 491 -20.65 5.01 5.06
C GLN A 491 -21.53 6.00 5.83
N THR A 492 -22.46 6.64 5.12
CA THR A 492 -23.46 7.54 5.69
C THR A 492 -24.87 7.03 5.42
N SER A 493 -25.80 7.26 6.37
CA SER A 493 -27.21 6.91 6.23
C SER A 493 -27.89 7.75 5.15
N ASP A 494 -27.57 9.04 5.11
CA ASP A 494 -28.08 9.98 4.11
C ASP A 494 -26.98 10.30 3.09
N GLU A 495 -27.39 10.51 1.84
CA GLU A 495 -26.48 10.90 0.77
C GLU A 495 -26.01 12.35 0.96
N ILE A 496 -24.70 12.54 1.09
CA ILE A 496 -24.05 13.85 0.95
C ILE A 496 -23.74 14.07 -0.53
N LYS A 497 -24.25 15.17 -1.09
CA LYS A 497 -24.05 15.50 -2.51
C LYS A 497 -22.65 16.02 -2.78
N MET A 498 -22.18 15.83 -4.01
CA MET A 498 -20.85 16.27 -4.45
C MET A 498 -20.68 17.80 -4.45
N ASP A 499 -21.76 18.58 -4.46
CA ASP A 499 -21.76 20.04 -4.41
C ASP A 499 -22.29 20.63 -3.09
N ASP A 500 -22.43 19.84 -2.03
CA ASP A 500 -23.02 20.28 -0.75
C ASP A 500 -22.02 21.01 0.16
N ALA A 501 -22.01 22.34 0.07
CA ALA A 501 -21.17 23.19 0.91
C ALA A 501 -21.62 23.28 2.39
N GLU A 502 -22.85 22.89 2.73
CA GLU A 502 -23.33 22.91 4.11
C GLU A 502 -22.77 21.72 4.90
N ALA A 503 -22.47 20.62 4.21
CA ALA A 503 -21.90 19.40 4.81
C ALA A 503 -20.40 19.51 5.14
N ILE A 504 -19.68 20.58 4.75
CA ILE A 504 -18.22 20.71 4.94
C ILE A 504 -17.79 20.37 6.37
N GLN A 505 -18.40 21.01 7.37
CA GLN A 505 -17.99 20.81 8.76
C GLN A 505 -18.32 19.40 9.28
N ASP A 506 -19.37 18.76 8.75
CA ASP A 506 -19.66 17.36 9.06
C ASP A 506 -18.62 16.42 8.44
N MET A 507 -18.26 16.65 7.17
CA MET A 507 -17.21 15.90 6.48
C MET A 507 -15.84 16.04 7.15
N VAL A 508 -15.51 17.22 7.69
CA VAL A 508 -14.29 17.44 8.48
C VAL A 508 -14.32 16.62 9.77
N ARG A 509 -15.43 16.62 10.52
CA ARG A 509 -15.54 15.78 11.74
C ARG A 509 -15.37 14.31 11.42
N ARG A 510 -16.10 13.81 10.42
CA ARG A 510 -16.04 12.43 9.94
C ARG A 510 -14.64 12.02 9.50
N GLY A 511 -13.96 12.86 8.72
CA GLY A 511 -12.59 12.60 8.28
C GLY A 511 -11.60 12.56 9.44
N ASN A 512 -11.78 13.42 10.46
CA ASN A 512 -10.97 13.36 11.67
C ASN A 512 -11.21 12.10 12.50
N GLU A 513 -12.45 11.60 12.55
CA GLU A 513 -12.80 10.35 13.24
C GLU A 513 -12.20 9.14 12.54
N ALA A 514 -12.45 8.98 11.23
CA ALA A 514 -11.86 7.93 10.41
C ALA A 514 -10.32 7.98 10.44
N GLY A 515 -9.75 9.18 10.40
CA GLY A 515 -8.32 9.40 10.54
C GLY A 515 -7.76 8.82 11.85
N LYS A 516 -8.41 9.09 13.00
CA LYS A 516 -8.00 8.54 14.30
C LYS A 516 -8.16 7.01 14.36
N GLU A 517 -9.30 6.50 13.90
CA GLU A 517 -9.66 5.08 13.95
C GLU A 517 -8.64 4.21 13.21
N HIS A 518 -8.27 4.62 11.99
CA HIS A 518 -7.38 3.83 11.14
C HIS A 518 -5.89 4.16 11.32
N PHE A 519 -5.52 5.19 12.09
CA PHE A 519 -4.13 5.66 12.16
C PHE A 519 -3.15 4.57 12.59
N ALA A 520 -3.49 3.74 13.57
CA ALA A 520 -2.56 2.71 14.06
C ALA A 520 -2.18 1.69 12.96
N GLU A 521 -3.16 1.28 12.15
CA GLU A 521 -2.98 0.33 11.05
C GLU A 521 -2.31 0.98 9.84
N VAL A 522 -2.71 2.21 9.48
CA VAL A 522 -2.05 2.94 8.39
C VAL A 522 -0.59 3.25 8.77
N ARG A 523 -0.35 3.63 10.03
CA ARG A 523 1.00 3.90 10.53
C ARG A 523 1.86 2.65 10.52
N SER A 524 1.32 1.49 10.90
CA SER A 524 2.11 0.26 10.89
C SER A 524 2.55 -0.13 9.48
N ARG A 525 1.66 0.00 8.49
CA ARG A 525 1.90 -0.48 7.11
C ARG A 525 2.53 0.54 6.16
N PHE A 526 2.11 1.80 6.27
CA PHE A 526 2.46 2.86 5.33
C PHE A 526 3.32 3.96 5.95
N PHE A 527 3.09 4.33 7.22
CA PHE A 527 3.87 5.36 7.93
C PHE A 527 4.83 4.78 8.99
N ASP A 528 5.46 3.66 8.66
CA ASP A 528 6.37 2.89 9.51
C ASP A 528 7.75 3.55 9.75
N GLY A 529 7.89 4.82 9.37
CA GLY A 529 9.15 5.55 9.40
C GLY A 529 10.09 5.22 8.23
N GLN A 530 9.68 4.37 7.28
CA GLN A 530 10.42 4.15 6.05
C GLN A 530 10.01 5.20 5.01
N HIS A 531 10.99 6.01 4.58
CA HIS A 531 10.78 7.01 3.55
C HIS A 531 11.19 6.49 2.19
N VAL A 532 10.51 7.03 1.18
CA VAL A 532 10.74 6.77 -0.22
C VAL A 532 12.00 7.50 -0.67
N GLU A 533 12.83 6.81 -1.44
CA GLU A 533 13.97 7.42 -2.11
C GLU A 533 13.47 8.40 -3.17
N VAL A 534 14.14 9.55 -3.28
CA VAL A 534 13.80 10.54 -4.31
C VAL A 534 13.84 9.87 -5.68
N TRP A 535 12.74 9.96 -6.42
CA TRP A 535 12.64 9.32 -7.70
C TRP A 535 13.38 10.11 -8.79
N GLU A 536 13.98 9.38 -9.73
CA GLU A 536 14.66 9.99 -10.88
C GLU A 536 13.63 10.37 -11.94
N ARG A 537 13.60 11.67 -12.27
CA ARG A 537 12.78 12.23 -13.35
C ARG A 537 13.43 11.92 -14.69
N PHE A 538 12.69 11.34 -15.62
CA PHE A 538 13.12 11.11 -17.00
C PHE A 538 12.92 12.35 -17.85
#